data_AF-A0A353M3N0-F1
#
_entry.id   AF-A0A353M3N0-F1
#
_cell.length_a   1.000
_cell.length_b   1.000
_cell.length_c   1.000
_cell.angle_alpha   90.00
_cell.angle_beta   90.00
_cell.angle_gamma   90.00
#
_symmetry.space_group_name_H-M   'P 1'
#
loop_
_entity.id
_entity.type
_entity.pdbx_description
1 polymer ?
#
loop_
_entity_poly.entity_id
_entity_poly.type
_entity_poly.pdbx_seq_one_letter_code
_entity_poly.pdbx_strand_id
1 'polypeptide(L)' 'MTREIQIRLAVFKWLEEQSVLYDDVLPWSVLQHGFAFEGQKISLVGQQGIWKPRAFKSMPLSIRTSPDGGY' A
#
# COMPACT_ATOMS: atom_id res chain seq x y z
N MET A 1 14.29 -6.68 8.03
CA MET A 1 13.26 -7.49 8.71
C MET A 1 12.42 -6.67 9.69
N THR A 2 12.87 -6.34 10.91
CA THR A 2 12.02 -5.68 11.93
C THR A 2 11.37 -4.37 11.46
N ARG A 3 12.14 -3.50 10.78
CA ARG A 3 11.60 -2.23 10.24
C ARG A 3 10.57 -2.43 9.13
N GLU A 4 10.76 -3.42 8.26
CA GLU A 4 9.80 -3.72 7.19
C GLU A 4 8.49 -4.27 7.76
N ILE A 5 8.55 -5.01 8.87
CA ILE A 5 7.37 -5.46 9.60
C ILE A 5 6.62 -4.26 10.19
N GLN A 6 7.33 -3.31 10.80
CA GLN A 6 6.72 -2.07 11.32
C GLN A 6 6.02 -1.27 10.20
N ILE A 7 6.67 -1.13 9.05
CA ILE A 7 6.07 -0.47 7.87
C ILE A 7 4.83 -1.23 7.42
N ARG A 8 4.86 -2.58 7.35
CA ARG A 8 3.68 -3.38 6.96
C ARG A 8 2.51 -3.17 7.92
N LEU A 9 2.75 -3.24 9.23
CA LEU A 9 1.71 -3.03 10.24
C LEU A 9 1.11 -1.62 10.14
N ALA A 10 1.95 -0.61 9.97
CA ALA A 10 1.50 0.77 9.83
C ALA A 10 0.69 0.98 8.54
N VAL A 11 1.12 0.36 7.43
CA VAL A 11 0.38 0.38 6.16
C VAL A 11 -0.98 -0.30 6.29
N PHE A 12 -1.06 -1.48 6.94
CA PHE A 12 -2.34 -2.16 7.13
C PHE A 12 -3.30 -1.36 7.99
N LYS A 13 -2.82 -0.77 9.09
CA LYS A 13 -3.62 0.11 9.92
C LYS A 13 -4.13 1.32 9.12
N TRP A 14 -3.26 1.95 8.34
CA TRP A 14 -3.65 3.07 7.49
C TRP A 14 -4.69 2.66 6.44
N LEU A 15 -4.52 1.51 5.80
CA LEU A 15 -5.47 0.97 4.82
C LEU A 15 -6.84 0.72 5.46
N GLU A 16 -6.88 0.15 6.66
CA GLU A 16 -8.12 -0.04 7.44
C GLU A 16 -8.83 1.30 7.71
N GLU A 17 -8.09 2.32 8.15
CA GLU A 17 -8.63 3.67 8.36
C GLU A 17 -9.17 4.27 7.05
N GLN A 18 -8.49 4.07 5.92
CA GLN A 18 -9.00 4.54 4.64
C GLN A 18 -10.23 3.75 4.17
N SER A 19 -10.28 2.44 4.38
CA SER A 19 -11.41 1.60 3.97
C SER A 19 -12.70 2.02 4.69
N VAL A 20 -12.62 2.43 5.95
CA VAL A 20 -13.76 3.01 6.69
C VAL A 20 -14.23 4.33 6.06
N LEU A 21 -13.31 5.15 5.54
CA LEU A 21 -13.64 6.44 4.91
C LEU A 21 -14.23 6.31 3.50
N TYR A 22 -13.89 5.25 2.78
CA TYR A 22 -14.22 5.05 1.36
C TYR A 22 -15.15 3.85 1.08
N ASP A 23 -15.77 3.27 2.11
CA ASP A 23 -16.71 2.15 1.99
C ASP A 23 -16.06 0.90 1.32
N ASP A 24 -14.96 0.42 1.92
CA ASP A 24 -14.12 -0.70 1.51
C ASP A 24 -13.33 -0.55 0.19
N VAL A 25 -13.86 0.18 -0.80
CA VAL A 25 -13.20 0.35 -2.10
C VAL A 25 -12.38 1.64 -2.13
N LEU A 26 -11.06 1.47 -2.01
CA LEU A 26 -10.11 2.59 -2.00
C LEU A 26 -9.93 3.22 -3.40
N PRO A 27 -10.08 4.55 -3.55
CA PRO A 27 -9.76 5.23 -4.79
C PRO A 27 -8.29 5.10 -5.15
N TRP A 28 -8.01 4.96 -6.45
CA TRP A 28 -6.64 4.84 -6.96
C TRP A 28 -5.75 6.04 -6.56
N SER A 29 -6.33 7.25 -6.56
CA SER A 29 -5.64 8.47 -6.16
C SER A 29 -5.13 8.41 -4.72
N VAL A 30 -5.87 7.79 -3.80
CA VAL A 30 -5.47 7.64 -2.39
C VAL A 30 -4.23 6.75 -2.27
N LEU A 31 -4.23 5.63 -2.99
CA LEU A 31 -3.07 4.71 -3.02
C LEU A 31 -1.84 5.34 -3.69
N GLN A 32 -2.03 6.15 -4.74
CA GLN A 32 -0.95 6.89 -5.40
C GLN A 32 -0.33 7.97 -4.51
N HIS A 33 -1.14 8.62 -3.67
CA HIS A 33 -0.64 9.56 -2.67
C HIS A 33 0.27 8.87 -1.67
N GLY A 34 0.04 7.58 -1.37
CA GLY A 34 0.89 6.77 -0.51
C GLY A 34 0.75 7.15 0.96
N PHE A 35 1.61 6.56 1.78
CA PHE A 35 1.54 6.64 3.24
C PHE A 35 2.81 7.27 3.82
N ALA A 36 2.71 8.11 4.85
CA ALA A 36 3.88 8.66 5.53
C ALA A 36 4.20 7.83 6.79
N PHE A 37 5.39 7.26 6.85
CA PHE A 37 5.89 6.51 8.00
C PHE A 37 7.20 7.13 8.49
N GLU A 38 7.24 7.61 9.73
CA GLU A 38 8.44 8.22 10.34
C GLU A 38 9.05 9.35 9.48
N GLY A 39 8.21 10.19 8.86
CA GLY A 39 8.66 11.26 7.95
C GLY A 39 9.11 10.78 6.56
N GLN A 40 9.07 9.48 6.29
CA GLN A 40 9.35 8.91 4.97
C GLN A 40 8.06 8.53 4.24
N LYS A 41 7.94 8.98 2.99
CA LYS A 41 6.85 8.56 2.11
C LYS A 41 7.05 7.11 1.63
N ILE A 42 6.08 6.26 1.92
CA ILE A 42 5.97 4.87 1.50
C ILE A 42 4.98 4.79 0.33
N SER A 43 5.48 4.43 -0.84
CA SER A 43 4.65 4.14 -2.00
C SER A 43 3.95 2.79 -1.81
N LEU A 44 2.63 2.76 -1.98
CA LEU A 44 1.82 1.54 -1.88
C LEU A 44 1.60 0.87 -3.23
N VAL A 45 1.69 1.67 -4.29
CA VAL A 45 1.46 1.26 -5.67
C VAL A 45 2.58 1.78 -6.56
N GLY A 46 2.89 1.01 -7.60
CA GLY A 46 3.99 1.30 -8.52
C GLY A 46 3.73 0.73 -9.91
N GLN A 47 4.79 0.31 -10.61
CA GLN A 47 4.69 -0.28 -11.95
C GLN A 47 3.81 -1.54 -11.95
N GLN A 48 3.22 -1.88 -13.09
CA GLN A 48 2.48 -3.13 -13.24
C GLN A 48 3.40 -4.34 -13.02
N GLY A 49 2.86 -5.43 -12.46
CA GLY A 49 3.61 -6.64 -12.13
C GLY A 49 4.22 -6.63 -10.72
N ILE A 50 5.22 -7.49 -10.49
CA ILE A 50 5.92 -7.58 -9.20
C ILE A 50 6.76 -6.32 -9.01
N TRP A 51 6.36 -5.49 -8.04
CA TRP A 51 7.02 -4.22 -7.75
C TRP A 51 7.31 -4.07 -6.26
N LYS A 52 8.43 -3.43 -5.91
CA LYS A 52 8.88 -3.23 -4.53
C LYS A 52 9.09 -1.75 -4.22
N PRO A 53 8.48 -1.20 -3.15
CA PRO A 53 8.78 0.15 -2.70
C PRO A 53 10.24 0.29 -2.24
N ARG A 54 10.83 1.47 -2.43
CA ARG A 54 12.23 1.77 -2.04
C ARG A 54 12.55 1.47 -0.58
N ALA A 55 11.55 1.54 0.30
CA ALA A 55 11.68 1.29 1.73
C ALA A 55 11.89 -0.21 2.08
N PHE A 56 11.59 -1.13 1.16
CA PHE A 56 11.69 -2.58 1.38
C PHE A 56 12.98 -3.13 0.77
N LYS A 57 13.76 -3.88 1.55
CA LYS A 57 15.00 -4.51 1.08
C LYS A 57 14.75 -5.94 0.63
N SER A 58 13.98 -6.71 1.39
CA SER A 58 13.89 -8.17 1.24
C SER A 58 12.75 -8.64 0.34
N MET A 59 11.51 -8.19 0.57
CA MET A 59 10.33 -8.73 -0.13
C MET A 59 9.40 -7.60 -0.59
N PRO A 60 8.82 -7.69 -1.80
CA PRO A 60 7.82 -6.73 -2.27
C PRO A 60 6.58 -6.69 -1.37
N LEU A 61 5.82 -5.61 -1.56
CA LEU A 61 4.47 -5.43 -1.03
C LEU A 61 3.56 -5.46 -2.27
N SER A 62 2.99 -6.62 -2.61
CA SER A 62 2.16 -6.73 -3.82
C SER A 62 1.02 -7.70 -3.62
N ILE A 63 -0.12 -7.19 -3.16
CA ILE A 63 -1.43 -7.78 -3.42
C ILE A 63 -2.32 -6.61 -3.83
N ARG A 64 -2.69 -6.54 -5.11
CA ARG A 64 -3.64 -5.57 -5.63
C ARG A 64 -4.58 -6.30 -6.57
N THR A 65 -5.87 -6.15 -6.33
CA THR A 65 -6.94 -6.58 -7.24
C THR A 65 -7.71 -5.31 -7.63
N SER A 66 -8.01 -5.15 -8.92
CA SER A 66 -8.88 -4.08 -9.40
C SER A 66 -10.27 -4.68 -9.67
N PRO A 67 -11.37 -4.00 -9.28
CA PRO A 67 -12.72 -4.48 -9.56
C PRO A 67 -13.06 -4.50 -11.06
N ASP A 68 -12.29 -3.79 -11.90
CA ASP A 68 -12.43 -3.75 -13.37
C ASP A 68 -11.96 -5.03 -14.09
N GLY A 69 -11.66 -6.10 -13.35
CA GLY A 69 -11.43 -7.43 -13.93
C GLY A 69 -12.77 -8.02 -14.37
N GLY A 70 -13.20 -7.70 -15.59
CA GLY A 70 -14.42 -8.24 -16.18
C GLY A 70 -14.47 -9.76 -16.08
N TYR A 71 -15.55 -10.26 -15.50
CA TYR A 71 -16.07 -11.60 -15.74
C TYR A 71 -17.37 -11.46 -16.52
#